data_AF-A0A2D2M5I2-F1
#
_entry.id   AF-A0A2D2M5I2-F1
#
_cell.length_a   1.000
_cell.length_b   1.000
_cell.length_c   1.000
_cell.angle_alpha   90.00
_cell.angle_beta   90.00
_cell.angle_gamma   90.00
#
_symmetry.space_group_name_H-M   'P 1'
#
loop_
_entity.id
_entity.type
_entity.pdbx_description
1 polymer ?
#
loop_
_entity_poly.entity_id
_entity_poly.type
_entity_poly.pdbx_seq_one_letter_code
_entity_poly.pdbx_strand_id
1 'polypeptide(L)'
;MTEFLETSEGPNWLHDAINMLICGQNVTAPRPLGKSVALVTPQSLWEALAEHLGAQEHIAPLLTDNREYPIEQMICEIIADGRRVHGKAYDLACEALGQSKGGHPTALHDVAEALIRPWANEYGRARAEELAADSALDRFAQREDDAA
;
A
#
# COMPACT_ATOMS: atom_id res chain seq x y z
N MET A 1 -19.55 4.37 -14.23
CA MET A 1 -18.95 3.33 -13.38
C MET A 1 -18.67 4.03 -12.07
N THR A 2 -19.20 3.55 -10.95
CA THR A 2 -18.93 4.18 -9.64
C THR A 2 -17.46 3.96 -9.30
N GLU A 3 -16.77 5.02 -8.88
CA GLU A 3 -15.37 4.93 -8.47
C GLU A 3 -15.29 4.08 -7.21
N PHE A 4 -14.31 3.16 -7.11
CA PHE A 4 -14.25 2.23 -5.97
C PHE A 4 -14.13 2.98 -4.64
N LEU A 5 -13.41 4.10 -4.61
CA LEU A 5 -13.25 4.95 -3.43
C LEU A 5 -14.55 5.65 -2.97
N GLU A 6 -15.58 5.71 -3.80
CA GLU A 6 -16.89 6.27 -3.45
C GLU A 6 -17.83 5.23 -2.84
N THR A 7 -17.41 3.96 -2.78
CA THR A 7 -18.17 2.89 -2.12
C THR A 7 -17.92 2.90 -0.60
N SER A 8 -18.70 2.11 0.15
CA SER A 8 -18.45 1.92 1.58
C SER A 8 -17.15 1.17 1.90
N GLU A 9 -16.63 0.37 0.95
CA GLU A 9 -15.42 -0.44 1.14
C GLU A 9 -14.15 0.33 0.77
N GLY A 10 -14.24 1.20 -0.24
CA GLY A 10 -13.09 1.90 -0.82
C GLY A 10 -12.23 2.69 0.18
N PRO A 11 -12.82 3.54 1.04
CA PRO A 11 -12.06 4.29 2.04
C PRO A 11 -11.35 3.40 3.07
N ASN A 12 -12.00 2.33 3.52
CA ASN A 12 -11.40 1.38 4.46
C ASN A 12 -10.24 0.63 3.80
N TRP A 13 -10.43 0.17 2.56
CA TRP A 13 -9.37 -0.46 1.79
C TRP A 13 -8.17 0.46 1.60
N LEU A 14 -8.39 1.74 1.28
CA LEU A 14 -7.30 2.70 1.10
C LEU A 14 -6.52 2.91 2.40
N HIS A 15 -7.22 3.03 3.53
CA HIS A 15 -6.59 3.13 4.85
C HIS A 15 -5.73 1.90 5.16
N ASP A 16 -6.27 0.71 4.98
CA ASP A 16 -5.56 -0.55 5.23
C ASP A 16 -4.36 -0.72 4.28
N ALA A 17 -4.51 -0.37 3.00
CA ALA A 17 -3.45 -0.42 2.02
C ALA A 17 -2.28 0.51 2.36
N ILE A 18 -2.57 1.73 2.82
CA ILE A 18 -1.54 2.67 3.28
C ILE A 18 -0.75 2.07 4.45
N ASN A 19 -1.45 1.53 5.46
CA ASN A 19 -0.82 0.92 6.62
C ASN A 19 0.02 -0.30 6.23
N MET A 20 -0.50 -1.19 5.37
CA MET A 20 0.25 -2.33 4.86
C MET A 20 1.55 -1.89 4.18
N LEU A 21 1.48 -0.88 3.31
CA LEU A 21 2.66 -0.40 2.58
C LEU A 21 3.72 0.22 3.51
N ILE A 22 3.29 1.02 4.50
CA ILE A 22 4.18 1.60 5.51
C ILE A 22 4.83 0.50 6.36
N CYS A 23 4.10 -0.56 6.69
CA CYS A 23 4.62 -1.74 7.40
C CYS A 23 5.46 -2.69 6.51
N GLY A 24 5.87 -2.26 5.32
CA GLY A 24 6.74 -3.03 4.44
C GLY A 24 6.06 -4.20 3.73
N GLN A 25 4.72 -4.19 3.62
CA GLN A 25 3.97 -5.20 2.89
C GLN A 25 3.59 -4.71 1.49
N ASN A 26 3.43 -5.64 0.55
CA ASN A 26 2.89 -5.32 -0.77
C ASN A 26 1.40 -5.01 -0.66
N VAL A 27 0.95 -3.95 -1.34
CA VAL A 27 -0.47 -3.75 -1.62
C VAL A 27 -0.82 -4.62 -2.81
N THR A 28 -1.79 -5.50 -2.65
CA THR A 28 -2.14 -6.49 -3.69
C THR A 28 -3.60 -6.36 -4.15
N ALA A 29 -3.85 -6.77 -5.39
CA ALA A 29 -5.19 -7.05 -5.89
C ALA A 29 -5.44 -8.56 -5.84
N PRO A 30 -6.66 -8.99 -5.46
CA PRO A 30 -7.05 -10.39 -5.52
C PRO A 30 -7.12 -10.90 -6.96
N ARG A 31 -7.07 -12.22 -7.11
CA ARG A 31 -7.28 -12.96 -8.34
C ARG A 31 -8.08 -14.21 -8.00
N PRO A 32 -8.88 -14.75 -8.94
CA PRO A 32 -9.63 -15.98 -8.72
C PRO A 32 -8.76 -17.11 -8.16
N LEU A 33 -9.38 -17.97 -7.35
CA LEU A 33 -8.74 -19.12 -6.70
C LEU A 33 -7.68 -18.72 -5.66
N GLY A 34 -7.93 -17.64 -4.92
CA GLY A 34 -7.08 -17.20 -3.79
C GLY A 34 -5.69 -16.74 -4.19
N LYS A 35 -5.50 -16.28 -5.43
CA LYS A 35 -4.23 -15.71 -5.89
C LYS A 35 -4.24 -14.19 -5.67
N SER A 36 -3.08 -13.56 -5.74
CA SER A 36 -2.97 -12.10 -5.66
C SER A 36 -1.84 -11.59 -6.54
N VAL A 37 -1.97 -10.35 -7.01
CA VAL A 37 -0.91 -9.63 -7.76
C VAL A 37 -0.52 -8.36 -7.01
N ALA A 38 0.78 -8.05 -6.95
CA ALA A 38 1.25 -6.82 -6.34
C ALA A 38 0.90 -5.61 -7.21
N LEU A 39 0.27 -4.61 -6.62
CA LEU A 39 -0.05 -3.31 -7.21
C LEU A 39 1.04 -2.29 -6.89
N VAL A 40 1.43 -2.25 -5.60
CA VAL A 40 2.48 -1.37 -5.08
C VAL A 40 3.36 -2.17 -4.14
N THR A 41 4.68 -2.01 -4.27
CA THR A 41 5.67 -2.66 -3.42
C THR A 41 6.31 -1.64 -2.47
N PRO A 42 6.87 -2.08 -1.33
CA PRO A 42 7.62 -1.20 -0.43
C PRO A 42 8.75 -0.43 -1.13
N GLN A 43 9.38 -1.04 -2.15
CA GLN A 43 10.44 -0.38 -2.91
C GLN A 43 9.95 0.89 -3.61
N SER A 44 8.73 0.89 -4.16
CA SER A 44 8.12 2.09 -4.74
C SER A 44 7.88 3.18 -3.68
N LEU A 45 7.52 2.79 -2.45
CA LEU A 45 7.40 3.74 -1.34
C LEU A 45 8.74 4.36 -0.98
N TRP A 46 9.81 3.56 -0.90
CA TRP A 46 11.13 4.07 -0.56
C TRP A 46 11.66 5.03 -1.63
N GLU A 47 11.44 4.73 -2.90
CA GLU A 47 11.79 5.63 -3.98
C GLU A 47 11.04 6.96 -3.90
N ALA A 48 9.72 6.92 -3.69
CA ALA A 48 8.90 8.12 -3.54
C ALA A 48 9.27 8.91 -2.28
N LEU A 49 9.68 8.23 -1.21
CA LEU A 49 10.15 8.89 0.01
C LEU A 49 11.49 9.60 -0.22
N ALA A 50 12.44 8.98 -0.92
CA ALA A 50 13.71 9.60 -1.27
C ALA A 50 13.50 10.88 -2.11
N GLU A 51 12.50 10.87 -3.00
CA GLU A 51 12.05 12.06 -3.73
C GLU A 51 11.46 13.13 -2.81
N HIS A 52 10.53 12.75 -1.93
CA HIS A 52 9.91 13.66 -0.96
C HIS A 52 10.94 14.35 -0.05
N LEU A 53 11.98 13.63 0.36
CA LEU A 53 13.07 14.16 1.19
C LEU A 53 14.08 15.02 0.41
N GLY A 54 13.94 15.15 -0.91
CA GLY A 54 14.88 15.89 -1.76
C GLY A 54 16.26 15.24 -1.87
N ALA A 55 16.37 13.94 -1.57
CA ALA A 55 17.64 13.23 -1.49
C ALA A 55 18.14 12.69 -2.85
N GLN A 56 17.37 12.85 -3.92
CA GLN A 56 17.67 12.28 -5.25
C GLN A 56 19.07 12.67 -5.77
N GLU A 57 19.50 13.93 -5.60
CA GLU A 57 20.77 14.43 -6.16
C GLU A 57 22.01 14.08 -5.31
N HIS A 58 21.85 13.82 -4.00
CA HIS A 58 22.94 13.36 -3.13
C HIS A 58 23.21 11.85 -3.25
N ILE A 59 22.25 11.11 -3.81
CA ILE A 59 22.31 9.67 -4.08
C ILE A 59 22.81 9.40 -5.51
N ALA A 60 22.74 10.41 -6.40
CA ALA A 60 23.05 10.28 -7.82
C ALA A 60 24.49 9.81 -8.18
N PRO A 61 25.56 10.09 -7.41
CA PRO A 61 26.89 9.57 -7.72
C PRO A 61 27.09 8.07 -7.42
N LEU A 62 26.15 7.41 -6.74
CA LEU A 62 26.23 6.00 -6.31
C LEU A 62 25.36 5.06 -7.19
N LEU A 63 24.88 5.55 -8.35
CA LEU A 63 23.87 4.93 -9.21
C LEU A 63 24.31 3.69 -10.02
N THR A 64 25.44 3.05 -9.71
CA THR A 64 25.92 1.89 -10.47
C THR A 64 25.45 0.53 -9.93
N ASP A 65 25.03 0.40 -8.66
CA ASP A 65 24.80 -0.89 -8.02
C ASP A 65 23.43 -1.04 -7.34
N ASN A 66 22.36 -1.16 -8.13
CA ASN A 66 21.13 -1.85 -7.68
C ASN A 66 20.51 -1.29 -6.36
N ARG A 67 20.00 -0.04 -6.43
CA ARG A 67 19.49 0.80 -5.31
C ARG A 67 18.88 0.02 -4.14
N GLU A 68 19.57 0.05 -3.01
CA GLU A 68 18.98 -0.11 -1.68
C GLU A 68 18.63 1.29 -1.14
N TYR A 69 17.47 1.44 -0.52
CA TYR A 69 17.01 2.70 0.11
C TYR A 69 17.01 2.54 1.64
N PRO A 70 18.18 2.34 2.28
CA PRO A 70 18.25 1.92 3.68
C PRO A 70 17.75 2.99 4.65
N ILE A 71 17.92 4.28 4.31
CA ILE A 71 17.46 5.38 5.15
C ILE A 71 15.93 5.48 5.09
N GLU A 72 15.37 5.40 3.89
CA GLU A 72 13.92 5.43 3.66
C GLU A 72 13.24 4.21 4.27
N GLN A 73 13.84 3.03 4.13
CA GLN A 73 13.38 1.81 4.78
C GLN A 73 13.40 1.98 6.31
N MET A 74 14.50 2.48 6.89
CA MET A 74 14.60 2.74 8.33
C MET A 74 13.54 3.75 8.80
N ILE A 75 13.28 4.81 8.03
CA ILE A 75 12.23 5.78 8.37
C ILE A 75 10.85 5.11 8.35
N CYS A 76 10.54 4.29 7.34
CA CYS A 76 9.27 3.55 7.28
C CYS A 76 9.10 2.63 8.50
N GLU A 77 10.13 1.86 8.86
CA GLU A 77 10.12 0.99 10.06
C GLU A 77 9.87 1.79 11.34
N ILE A 78 10.58 2.91 11.51
CA ILE A 78 10.41 3.79 12.67
C ILE A 78 8.97 4.31 12.76
N ILE A 79 8.38 4.73 11.65
CA ILE A 79 7.02 5.23 11.61
C ILE A 79 6.00 4.11 11.87
N ALA A 80 6.21 2.93 11.29
CA ALA A 80 5.32 1.78 11.45
C ALA A 80 5.23 1.31 12.91
N ASP A 81 6.39 1.16 13.58
CA ASP A 81 6.48 0.77 14.99
C ASP A 81 5.98 1.86 15.95
N GLY A 82 6.05 3.11 15.50
CA GLY A 82 5.50 4.25 16.20
C GLY A 82 6.34 4.72 17.39
N ARG A 83 5.88 5.83 17.99
CA ARG A 83 6.60 6.55 19.04
C ARG A 83 6.92 5.71 20.26
N ARG A 84 6.05 4.75 20.62
CA ARG A 84 6.22 3.92 21.81
C ARG A 84 7.46 3.03 21.73
N VAL A 85 7.84 2.60 20.52
CA VAL A 85 8.97 1.72 20.28
C VAL A 85 10.25 2.55 20.09
N HIS A 86 10.21 3.57 19.24
CA HIS A 86 11.42 4.29 18.79
C HIS A 86 11.66 5.64 19.46
N GLY A 87 10.73 6.12 20.28
CA GLY A 87 10.86 7.33 21.09
C GLY A 87 11.34 8.54 20.27
N LYS A 88 12.56 9.00 20.56
CA LYS A 88 13.14 10.17 19.89
C LYS A 88 13.40 9.95 18.39
N ALA A 89 13.70 8.73 17.96
CA ALA A 89 13.93 8.46 16.54
C ALA A 89 12.62 8.62 15.74
N TYR A 90 11.47 8.25 16.34
CA TYR A 90 10.15 8.53 15.78
C TYR A 90 9.90 10.03 15.64
N ASP A 91 10.16 10.80 16.70
CA ASP A 91 9.96 12.26 16.67
C ASP A 91 10.82 12.91 15.56
N LEU A 92 12.08 12.47 15.40
CA LEU A 92 12.96 12.93 14.32
C LEU A 92 12.46 12.51 12.93
N ALA A 93 11.94 11.30 12.78
CA ALA A 93 11.36 10.84 11.52
C ALA A 93 10.13 11.68 11.15
N CYS A 94 9.24 11.96 12.10
CA CYS A 94 8.11 12.85 11.89
C CYS A 94 8.55 14.28 11.49
N GLU A 95 9.59 14.80 12.12
CA GLU A 95 10.15 16.12 11.78
C GLU A 95 10.72 16.14 10.36
N ALA A 96 11.51 15.12 9.98
CA ALA A 96 12.08 15.00 8.64
C ALA A 96 11.01 14.85 7.55
N LEU A 97 9.95 14.08 7.82
CA LEU A 97 8.84 13.88 6.89
C LEU A 97 7.97 15.14 6.75
N GLY A 98 7.82 15.89 7.84
CA GLY A 98 6.88 17.00 7.93
C GLY A 98 5.43 16.55 8.12
N GLN A 99 4.55 17.54 8.11
CA GLN A 99 3.12 17.36 8.38
C GLN A 99 2.36 16.85 7.16
N SER A 100 1.34 16.01 7.40
CA SER A 100 0.41 15.59 6.36
C SER A 100 -0.51 16.73 5.92
N LYS A 101 -0.88 16.73 4.63
CA LYS A 101 -1.93 17.56 4.05
C LYS A 101 -3.33 16.94 4.23
N GLY A 102 -3.40 15.62 4.38
CA GLY A 102 -4.65 14.84 4.54
C GLY A 102 -5.13 14.66 5.98
N GLY A 103 -4.42 15.22 6.97
CA GLY A 103 -4.74 15.02 8.39
C GLY A 103 -4.21 13.71 8.96
N HIS A 104 -3.31 13.03 8.24
CA HIS A 104 -2.61 11.85 8.72
C HIS A 104 -1.48 12.22 9.70
N PRO A 105 -0.91 11.26 10.44
CA PRO A 105 0.16 11.54 11.39
C PRO A 105 1.42 12.16 10.78
N THR A 106 1.76 11.81 9.54
CA THR A 106 2.97 12.28 8.84
C THR A 106 2.75 12.37 7.33
N ALA A 107 3.58 13.15 6.64
CA ALA A 107 3.58 13.21 5.17
C ALA A 107 3.85 11.84 4.49
N LEU A 108 4.46 10.87 5.19
CA LEU A 108 4.64 9.51 4.65
C LEU A 108 3.32 8.86 4.26
N HIS A 109 2.24 9.14 4.99
CA HIS A 109 0.92 8.62 4.67
C HIS A 109 0.36 9.24 3.39
N ASP A 110 0.64 10.54 3.14
CA ASP A 110 0.26 11.20 1.89
C ASP A 110 1.05 10.62 0.70
N VAL A 111 2.34 10.32 0.90
CA VAL A 111 3.21 9.70 -0.11
C VAL A 111 2.70 8.30 -0.45
N ALA A 112 2.43 7.47 0.56
CA ALA A 112 1.85 6.14 0.37
C ALA A 112 0.47 6.21 -0.30
N GLU A 113 -0.39 7.14 0.12
CA GLU A 113 -1.69 7.36 -0.48
C GLU A 113 -1.58 7.74 -1.96
N ALA A 114 -0.65 8.63 -2.33
CA ALA A 114 -0.43 9.05 -3.71
C ALA A 114 -0.01 7.87 -4.61
N LEU A 115 0.75 6.92 -4.08
CA LEU A 115 1.13 5.69 -4.80
C LEU A 115 -0.03 4.71 -4.95
N ILE A 116 -0.88 4.58 -3.93
CA ILE A 116 -1.93 3.54 -3.86
C ILE A 116 -3.22 3.99 -4.55
N ARG A 117 -3.63 5.23 -4.35
CA ARG A 117 -4.92 5.78 -4.81
C ARG A 117 -5.21 5.53 -6.31
N PRO A 118 -4.24 5.63 -7.23
CA PRO A 118 -4.46 5.31 -8.65
C PRO A 118 -4.93 3.87 -8.92
N TRP A 119 -4.59 2.92 -8.04
CA TRP A 119 -4.91 1.51 -8.19
C TRP A 119 -6.29 1.12 -7.64
N ALA A 120 -7.00 2.03 -6.99
CA ALA A 120 -8.26 1.73 -6.29
C ALA A 120 -9.32 1.09 -7.20
N ASN A 121 -9.49 1.60 -8.41
CA ASN A 121 -10.46 1.03 -9.35
C ASN A 121 -10.03 -0.31 -9.91
N GLU A 122 -8.72 -0.55 -10.05
CA GLU A 122 -8.22 -1.86 -10.45
C GLU A 122 -8.45 -2.90 -9.36
N TYR A 123 -8.16 -2.55 -8.11
CA TYR A 123 -8.49 -3.38 -6.96
C TYR A 123 -9.99 -3.69 -6.90
N GLY A 124 -10.85 -2.66 -7.01
CA GLY A 124 -12.31 -2.83 -6.95
C GLY A 124 -12.84 -3.76 -8.04
N ARG A 125 -12.31 -3.67 -9.27
CA ARG A 125 -12.64 -4.62 -10.35
C ARG A 125 -12.17 -6.04 -10.03
N ALA A 126 -10.92 -6.19 -9.60
CA ALA A 126 -10.35 -7.49 -9.26
C ALA A 126 -11.13 -8.17 -8.13
N ARG A 127 -11.56 -7.41 -7.12
CA ARG A 127 -12.38 -7.90 -6.01
C ARG A 127 -13.77 -8.35 -6.47
N ALA A 128 -14.40 -7.60 -7.35
CA ALA A 128 -15.69 -7.98 -7.93
C ALA A 128 -15.58 -9.27 -8.78
N GLU A 129 -14.51 -9.41 -9.56
CA GLU A 129 -14.23 -10.61 -10.35
C GLU A 129 -14.00 -11.84 -9.49
N GLU A 130 -13.24 -11.72 -8.39
CA GLU A 130 -13.03 -12.80 -7.43
C GLU A 130 -14.35 -13.26 -6.80
N LEU A 131 -15.16 -12.34 -6.27
CA LEU A 131 -16.46 -12.66 -5.66
C LEU A 131 -17.41 -13.33 -6.66
N ALA A 132 -17.40 -12.91 -7.93
CA ALA A 132 -18.19 -13.51 -8.98
C ALA A 132 -17.73 -14.94 -9.31
N ALA A 133 -16.42 -15.20 -9.28
CA ALA A 133 -15.85 -16.53 -9.47
C ALA A 133 -16.22 -17.47 -8.32
N ASP A 134 -16.08 -17.01 -7.07
CA ASP A 134 -16.45 -17.79 -5.88
C ASP A 134 -17.95 -18.14 -5.91
N SER A 135 -18.80 -17.15 -6.21
CA SER A 135 -20.25 -17.37 -6.37
C SER A 135 -20.60 -18.32 -7.53
N ALA A 136 -19.75 -18.45 -8.54
CA ALA A 136 -19.95 -19.40 -9.63
C ALA A 136 -19.56 -20.82 -9.23
N LEU A 137 -18.49 -20.98 -8.44
CA LEU A 137 -18.07 -22.26 -7.87
C LEU A 137 -19.14 -22.82 -6.91
N ASP A 138 -19.67 -21.99 -6.01
CA ASP A 138 -20.73 -22.40 -5.07
C ASP A 138 -21.98 -22.89 -5.81
N ARG A 139 -22.39 -22.17 -6.87
CA ARG A 139 -23.53 -22.57 -7.71
C ARG A 139 -23.28 -23.86 -8.50
N PHE A 140 -22.03 -24.13 -8.88
CA PHE A 140 -21.67 -25.36 -9.56
C PHE A 140 -21.73 -26.54 -8.58
N ALA A 141 -21.13 -26.41 -7.39
CA ALA A 141 -21.17 -27.43 -6.35
C ALA A 141 -22.60 -27.78 -5.93
N GLN A 142 -23.45 -26.78 -5.74
CA GLN A 142 -24.86 -26.99 -5.39
C GLN A 142 -25.63 -27.79 -6.46
N ARG A 143 -25.31 -27.59 -7.75
CA ARG A 143 -25.92 -28.36 -8.84
C ARG A 143 -25.43 -29.80 -8.91
N GLU A 144 -24.19 -30.07 -8.52
CA GLU A 144 -23.68 -31.43 -8.41
C GLU A 144 -24.35 -32.17 -7.26
N ASP A 145 -24.51 -31.52 -6.10
CA ASP A 145 -25.20 -32.08 -4.94
C ASP A 145 -26.70 -32.34 -5.23
N ASP A 146 -27.38 -31.42 -5.92
CA ASP A 146 -28.80 -31.58 -6.30
C ASP A 146 -29.01 -32.68 -7.38
N ALA A 147 -27.96 -33.07 -8.09
CA ALA A 147 -28.01 -34.09 -9.15
C ALA A 147 -27.59 -35.50 -8.69
N ALA A 148 -27.13 -35.66 -7.44
CA ALA A 148 -26.69 -36.92 -6.83
C ALA A 148 -27.78 -37.58 -5.97
#